data_AF-A0A3D2Y142-F1
#
_entry.id   AF-A0A3D2Y142-F1
#
_cell.length_a   1.000
_cell.length_b   1.000
_cell.length_c   1.000
_cell.angle_alpha   90.00
_cell.angle_beta   90.00
_cell.angle_gamma   90.00
#
_symmetry.space_group_name_H-M   'P 1'
#
loop_
_entity.id
_entity.type
_entity.pdbx_description
1 polymer ?
#
loop_
_entity_poly.entity_id
_entity_poly.type
_entity_poly.pdbx_seq_one_letter_code
_entity_poly.pdbx_strand_id
1 'polypeptide(L)'
;LALFKQFVYRKVIRKPEVQLLEYKGQQVVMELFEAFSSDPTRLLPENTRSRWLQAEEQGNGHRVIADYISGMTDEFAARLYSNMFVPKRGGVLDTLSL
;
A
#
# COMPACT_ATOMS: atom_id res chain seq x y z
N LEU A 1 -33.43 -7.99 -1.13
CA LEU A 1 -32.13 -7.31 -0.88
C LEU A 1 -31.44 -6.79 -2.15
N ALA A 2 -31.54 -7.47 -3.29
CA ALA A 2 -30.85 -7.07 -4.54
C ALA A 2 -31.20 -5.66 -5.03
N LEU A 3 -32.49 -5.27 -4.98
CA LEU A 3 -32.95 -3.94 -5.38
C LEU A 3 -32.26 -2.82 -4.58
N PHE A 4 -32.13 -3.00 -3.26
CA PHE A 4 -31.47 -2.03 -2.38
C PHE A 4 -29.96 -1.94 -2.66
N LYS A 5 -29.27 -3.08 -2.82
CA LYS A 5 -27.86 -3.10 -3.21
C LYS A 5 -27.63 -2.37 -4.54
N GLN A 6 -28.51 -2.58 -5.52
CA GLN A 6 -28.41 -1.95 -6.83
C GLN A 6 -28.68 -0.43 -6.77
N PHE A 7 -29.60 0.00 -5.92
CA PHE A 7 -29.84 1.41 -5.65
C PHE A 7 -28.62 2.08 -5.01
N VAL A 8 -28.10 1.52 -3.92
CA VAL A 8 -26.90 2.03 -3.22
C VAL A 8 -25.69 2.06 -4.15
N TYR A 9 -25.50 1.01 -4.95
CA TYR A 9 -24.42 0.96 -5.92
C TYR A 9 -24.47 2.13 -6.91
N ARG A 10 -25.65 2.38 -7.51
CA ARG A 10 -25.82 3.45 -8.51
C ARG A 10 -25.80 4.85 -7.90
N LYS A 11 -26.34 5.03 -6.70
CA LYS A 11 -26.56 6.36 -6.12
C LYS A 11 -25.50 6.78 -5.10
N VAL A 12 -24.71 5.85 -4.59
CA VAL A 12 -23.69 6.09 -3.56
C VAL A 12 -22.31 5.65 -4.06
N ILE A 13 -22.12 4.36 -4.34
CA ILE A 13 -20.79 3.80 -4.66
C ILE A 13 -20.23 4.37 -5.97
N ARG A 14 -21.06 4.50 -7.01
CA ARG A 14 -20.68 5.05 -8.31
C ARG A 14 -20.54 6.58 -8.36
N LYS A 15 -20.69 7.30 -7.24
CA LYS A 15 -20.47 8.75 -7.23
C LYS A 15 -19.00 9.06 -7.56
N PRO A 16 -18.71 10.11 -8.36
CA PRO A 16 -17.35 10.45 -8.75
C PRO A 16 -16.37 10.60 -7.58
N GLU A 17 -16.80 11.21 -6.47
CA GLU A 17 -15.99 11.38 -5.26
C GLU A 17 -15.56 10.05 -4.64
N VAL A 18 -16.46 9.06 -4.61
CA VAL A 18 -16.20 7.72 -4.08
C VAL A 18 -15.28 6.94 -5.02
N GLN A 19 -15.52 7.04 -6.32
CA GLN A 19 -14.67 6.39 -7.33
C GLN A 19 -13.26 6.99 -7.36
N LEU A 20 -13.12 8.30 -7.12
CA LEU A 20 -11.81 8.94 -7.00
C LEU A 20 -11.07 8.46 -5.74
N LEU A 21 -11.78 8.30 -4.62
CA LEU A 21 -11.21 7.72 -3.40
C LEU A 21 -10.75 6.28 -3.64
N GLU A 22 -11.58 5.46 -4.27
CA GLU A 22 -11.25 4.08 -4.65
C GLU A 22 -10.00 4.02 -5.54
N TYR A 23 -9.93 4.86 -6.58
CA TYR A 23 -8.78 4.95 -7.46
C TYR A 23 -7.49 5.30 -6.70
N LYS A 24 -7.53 6.29 -5.80
CA LYS A 24 -6.38 6.65 -4.96
C LYS A 24 -5.94 5.49 -4.07
N GLY A 25 -6.89 4.78 -3.46
CA GLY A 25 -6.59 3.59 -2.66
C GLY A 25 -5.90 2.50 -3.47
N GLN A 26 -6.39 2.24 -4.69
CA GLN A 26 -5.77 1.28 -5.62
C GLN A 26 -4.33 1.67 -5.98
N GLN A 27 -4.08 2.95 -6.26
CA GLN A 27 -2.73 3.44 -6.55
C GLN A 27 -1.79 3.23 -5.36
N VAL A 28 -2.20 3.57 -4.15
CA VAL A 28 -1.38 3.35 -2.94
C VAL A 28 -1.00 1.87 -2.78
N VAL A 29 -1.96 0.96 -2.93
CA VAL A 29 -1.72 -0.48 -2.80
C VAL A 29 -0.78 -0.99 -3.88
N MET A 30 -0.99 -0.58 -5.14
CA MET A 30 -0.17 -1.01 -6.28
C MET A 30 1.29 -0.58 -6.12
N GLU A 31 1.53 0.70 -5.80
CA GLU A 31 2.86 1.28 -5.64
C GLU A 31 3.61 0.67 -4.45
N LEU A 32 2.92 0.44 -3.32
CA LEU A 32 3.52 -0.26 -2.18
C LEU A 32 3.89 -1.70 -2.54
N PHE A 33 3.02 -2.42 -3.23
CA PHE A 33 3.28 -3.79 -3.65
C PHE A 33 4.48 -3.86 -4.62
N GLU A 34 4.52 -2.96 -5.60
CA GLU A 34 5.63 -2.88 -6.56
C GLU A 34 6.94 -2.55 -5.88
N ALA A 35 6.98 -1.55 -5.00
CA ALA A 35 8.18 -1.20 -4.25
C ALA A 35 8.68 -2.37 -3.41
N PHE A 36 7.82 -3.01 -2.61
CA PHE A 36 8.24 -4.17 -1.82
C PHE A 36 8.68 -5.34 -2.67
N SER A 37 8.06 -5.58 -3.83
CA SER A 37 8.45 -6.68 -4.72
C SER A 37 9.78 -6.39 -5.44
N SER A 38 10.12 -5.12 -5.67
CA SER A 38 11.36 -4.72 -6.33
C SER A 38 12.61 -4.92 -5.46
N ASP A 39 12.49 -4.68 -4.14
CA ASP A 39 13.59 -4.89 -3.18
C ASP A 39 13.06 -5.35 -1.81
N PRO A 40 12.60 -6.61 -1.72
CA PRO A 40 11.95 -7.15 -0.51
C PRO A 40 12.89 -7.15 0.69
N THR A 41 14.18 -7.40 0.47
CA THR A 41 15.18 -7.53 1.53
C THR A 41 15.49 -6.22 2.25
N ARG A 42 15.42 -5.09 1.54
CA ARG A 42 15.71 -3.77 2.11
C ARG A 42 14.45 -3.06 2.60
N LEU A 43 13.32 -3.24 1.91
CA LEU A 43 12.13 -2.42 2.12
C LEU A 43 11.10 -3.07 3.06
N LEU A 44 11.06 -4.41 3.15
CA LEU A 44 10.15 -5.06 4.09
C LEU A 44 10.63 -4.90 5.54
N PRO A 45 9.70 -4.72 6.51
CA PRO A 45 10.04 -4.79 7.92
C PRO A 45 10.61 -6.16 8.29
N GLU A 46 11.42 -6.20 9.35
CA GLU A 46 12.18 -7.38 9.74
C GLU A 46 11.34 -8.65 9.88
N ASN A 47 10.17 -8.59 10.53
CA ASN A 47 9.29 -9.74 10.69
C ASN A 47 8.76 -10.26 9.35
N THR A 48 8.26 -9.35 8.49
CA THR A 48 7.72 -9.69 7.18
C THR A 48 8.81 -10.21 6.25
N ARG A 49 10.02 -9.63 6.30
CA ARG A 49 11.19 -10.06 5.53
C ARG A 49 11.59 -11.49 5.85
N SER A 50 11.63 -11.87 7.13
CA SER A 50 11.95 -13.25 7.53
C SER A 50 10.93 -14.26 6.98
N ARG A 51 9.64 -13.91 7.01
CA ARG A 51 8.59 -14.74 6.40
C ARG A 51 8.70 -14.79 4.88
N TRP A 52 9.05 -13.66 4.25
CA TRP A 52 9.25 -13.57 2.81
C TRP A 52 10.42 -14.45 2.36
N LEU A 53 11.56 -14.41 3.05
CA LEU A 53 12.73 -15.26 2.76
C LEU A 53 12.36 -16.75 2.75
N GLN A 54 11.59 -17.20 3.75
CA GLN A 54 11.13 -18.60 3.83
C GLN A 54 10.15 -18.96 2.71
N ALA A 55 9.26 -18.04 2.33
CA ALA A 55 8.25 -18.28 1.30
C ALA A 55 8.83 -18.18 -0.12
N GLU A 56 9.86 -17.36 -0.31
CA GLU A 56 10.48 -17.12 -1.62
C GLU A 56 11.19 -18.37 -2.15
N GLU A 57 11.75 -19.20 -1.27
CA GLU A 57 12.30 -20.52 -1.64
C GLU A 57 11.25 -21.41 -2.34
N GLN A 58 9.97 -21.15 -2.11
CA GLN A 58 8.83 -21.88 -2.69
C GLN A 58 8.11 -21.06 -3.79
N GLY A 59 8.67 -19.91 -4.20
CA GLY A 59 8.05 -18.99 -5.16
C GLY A 59 6.82 -18.25 -4.63
N ASN A 60 6.64 -18.20 -3.31
CA ASN A 60 5.46 -17.62 -2.65
C ASN A 60 5.74 -16.25 -2.00
N GLY A 61 6.86 -15.59 -2.28
CA GLY A 61 7.19 -14.31 -1.65
C GLY A 61 6.15 -13.22 -1.89
N HIS A 62 5.61 -13.13 -3.11
CA HIS A 62 4.51 -12.19 -3.43
C HIS A 62 3.29 -12.35 -2.53
N ARG A 63 2.98 -13.58 -2.09
CA ARG A 63 1.86 -13.83 -1.19
C ARG A 63 2.10 -13.21 0.19
N VAL A 64 3.33 -13.28 0.69
CA VAL A 64 3.71 -12.66 1.97
C VAL A 64 3.59 -11.13 1.90
N ILE A 65 3.97 -10.52 0.77
CA ILE A 65 3.81 -9.08 0.55
C ILE A 65 2.32 -8.71 0.51
N ALA A 66 1.50 -9.48 -0.22
CA ALA A 66 0.07 -9.26 -0.28
C ALA A 66 -0.60 -9.37 1.10
N ASP A 67 -0.25 -10.39 1.88
CA ASP A 67 -0.75 -10.58 3.24
C ASP A 67 -0.34 -9.40 4.13
N TYR A 68 0.91 -8.92 4.02
CA TYR A 68 1.40 -7.76 4.78
C TYR A 68 0.64 -6.48 4.44
N ILE A 69 0.42 -6.17 3.16
CA ILE A 69 -0.34 -5.00 2.72
C ILE A 69 -1.81 -5.12 3.14
N SER A 70 -2.41 -6.30 3.00
CA SER A 70 -3.81 -6.53 3.40
C SER A 70 -4.04 -6.38 4.92
N GLY A 71 -2.99 -6.56 5.73
CA GLY A 71 -3.00 -6.33 7.17
C GLY A 71 -2.85 -4.86 7.59
N MET A 72 -2.61 -3.93 6.65
CA MET A 72 -2.50 -2.51 6.94
C MET A 72 -3.88 -1.86 7.11
N THR A 73 -3.96 -0.83 7.95
CA THR A 73 -5.09 0.11 7.94
C THR A 73 -4.86 1.19 6.88
N ASP A 74 -5.93 1.81 6.38
CA ASP A 74 -5.85 2.90 5.40
C ASP A 74 -4.88 4.02 5.85
N GLU A 75 -4.95 4.41 7.13
CA GLU A 75 -4.08 5.43 7.73
C GLU A 75 -2.60 5.01 7.70
N PHE A 76 -2.32 3.74 8.00
CA PHE A 76 -0.94 3.24 7.99
C PHE A 76 -0.39 3.17 6.56
N ALA A 77 -1.18 2.65 5.60
CA ALA A 77 -0.80 2.57 4.21
C ALA A 77 -0.54 3.96 3.60
N ALA A 78 -1.40 4.93 3.88
CA ALA A 78 -1.24 6.31 3.41
C ALA A 78 0.03 6.99 3.97
N ARG A 79 0.34 6.78 5.26
CA ARG A 79 1.58 7.30 5.88
C ARG A 79 2.82 6.66 5.28
N LEU A 80 2.81 5.34 5.09
CA LEU A 80 3.94 4.61 4.53
C LEU A 80 4.21 5.04 3.08
N TYR A 81 3.16 5.12 2.26
CA TYR A 81 3.22 5.65 0.91
C TYR A 81 3.81 7.07 0.88
N SER A 82 3.32 7.96 1.75
CA SER A 82 3.84 9.33 1.84
C SER A 82 5.32 9.36 2.23
N ASN A 83 5.76 8.50 3.15
CA ASN A 83 7.18 8.44 3.54
C ASN A 83 8.08 7.88 2.43
N MET A 84 7.58 6.96 1.59
CA MET A 84 8.36 6.32 0.53
C MET A 84 8.45 7.17 -0.74
N PHE A 85 7.36 7.83 -1.13
CA PHE A 85 7.24 8.45 -2.45
C PHE A 85 7.05 9.96 -2.44
N VAL A 86 6.65 10.54 -1.31
CA VAL A 86 6.48 12.00 -1.21
C VAL A 86 7.73 12.59 -0.54
N PRO A 87 8.52 13.40 -1.27
CA PRO A 87 9.65 14.09 -0.66
C PRO A 87 9.13 14.97 0.47
N LYS A 88 9.57 14.70 1.71
CA LYS A 88 9.34 15.65 2.80
C LYS A 88 10.05 16.95 2.42
N ARG A 89 9.31 18.04 2.25
CA ARG A 89 9.93 19.37 2.20
C ARG A 89 10.61 19.61 3.55
N GLY A 90 11.93 19.46 3.58
CA GLY A 90 12.81 19.75 4.74
C GLY A 90 13.22 18.53 5.59
N GLY A 91 13.97 17.56 5.04
CA GLY A 91 14.45 16.42 5.84
C GLY A 91 15.79 15.83 5.41
N VAL A 92 16.77 15.86 6.32
CA VAL A 92 18.13 15.28 6.33
C VAL A 92 19.21 16.01 5.52
N LEU A 93 18.93 16.53 4.32
CA LEU A 93 19.97 17.23 3.55
C LEU A 93 20.33 18.61 4.13
N ASP A 94 19.38 19.33 4.73
CA ASP A 94 19.62 20.66 5.33
C ASP A 94 20.49 20.60 6.60
N THR A 95 20.52 19.46 7.29
CA THR A 95 21.32 19.27 8.52
C THR A 95 22.78 18.90 8.24
N LEU A 96 23.13 18.56 7.00
CA LEU A 96 24.50 18.25 6.58
C LEU A 96 25.18 19.43 5.86
N SER A 97 24.49 20.57 5.77
CA SER A 97 24.98 21.82 5.17
C SER A 97 25.37 22.89 6.19
N LEU A 98 25.79 22.49 7.40
CA LEU A 98 26.48 23.36 8.37
C LEU A 98 27.83 22.76 8.78
#